data_AF-D7GWF4-F1
#
_entry.id   AF-D7GWF4-F1
#
_cell.length_a   1.000
_cell.length_b   1.000
_cell.length_c   1.000
_cell.angle_alpha   90.00
_cell.angle_beta   90.00
_cell.angle_gamma   90.00
#
_symmetry.space_group_name_H-M   'P 1'
#
loop_
_entity.id
_entity.type
_entity.pdbx_description
1 polymer ?
#
loop_
_entity_poly.entity_id
_entity_poly.type
_entity_poly.pdbx_seq_one_letter_code
_entity_poly.pdbx_strand_id
1 'polypeptide(L)'
;MTPKIVRSTIEGFWDRRKNDWERAEYQAWVTGYYTMYSVGVNFSTKIKYPKNPMKTEEPIDVESMDENELADRHEKMLLQLDLMAKNAMKGRQG
;
A
#
# COMPACT_ATOMS: atom_id res chain seq x y z
N MET A 1 26.77 9.07 27.53
CA MET A 1 26.17 8.41 26.34
C MET A 1 27.13 7.32 25.89
N THR A 2 26.72 6.05 25.86
CA THR A 2 27.63 4.93 25.52
C THR A 2 27.66 4.67 24.01
N PRO A 3 28.78 4.14 23.47
CA PRO A 3 28.91 3.85 22.03
C PRO A 3 27.80 2.95 21.46
N LYS A 4 27.25 2.05 22.28
CA LYS A 4 26.12 1.18 21.92
C LYS A 4 24.84 1.98 21.65
N ILE A 5 24.55 2.98 22.48
CA ILE A 5 23.38 3.86 22.32
C ILE A 5 23.55 4.73 21.07
N VAL A 6 24.76 5.21 20.79
CA VAL A 6 25.02 5.99 19.57
C VAL A 6 24.75 5.16 18.31
N ARG A 7 25.21 3.90 18.25
CA ARG A 7 24.95 3.00 17.11
C ARG A 7 23.46 2.71 16.93
N SER A 8 22.74 2.35 17.99
CA SER A 8 21.31 2.08 17.89
C SER A 8 20.51 3.32 17.45
N THR A 9 20.96 4.51 17.84
CA THR A 9 20.31 5.77 17.41
C THR A 9 20.54 6.04 15.92
N ILE A 10 21.74 5.75 15.41
CA ILE A 10 22.08 5.87 13.98
C ILE A 10 21.31 4.84 13.15
N GLU A 11 21.26 3.58 13.58
CA GLU A 11 20.50 2.51 12.92
C GLU A 11 19.01 2.87 12.85
N GLY A 12 18.40 3.26 13.98
CA GLY A 12 17.01 3.68 14.01
C GLY A 12 16.70 4.96 13.21
N PHE A 13 17.70 5.80 12.91
CA PHE A 13 17.54 6.92 11.98
C PHE A 13 17.45 6.41 10.53
N TRP A 14 18.35 5.51 10.14
CA TRP A 14 18.36 4.94 8.79
C TRP A 14 17.14 4.07 8.51
N ASP A 15 16.68 3.29 9.49
CA ASP A 15 15.45 2.47 9.35
C ASP A 15 14.21 3.34 9.14
N ARG A 16 14.07 4.43 9.90
CA ARG A 16 13.00 5.41 9.70
C ARG A 16 13.05 6.02 8.30
N ARG A 17 14.24 6.42 7.86
CA ARG A 17 14.44 7.01 6.52
C ARG A 17 14.12 6.02 5.40
N LYS A 18 14.47 4.75 5.58
CA LYS A 18 14.14 3.68 4.63
C LYS A 18 12.63 3.48 4.55
N ASN A 19 11.94 3.42 5.69
CA ASN A 19 10.47 3.34 5.73
C ASN A 19 9.80 4.55 5.06
N ASP A 20 10.33 5.76 5.28
CA ASP A 20 9.81 6.96 4.63
C ASP A 20 10.00 6.92 3.11
N TRP A 21 11.13 6.40 2.63
CA TRP A 21 11.41 6.23 1.21
C TRP A 21 10.47 5.20 0.57
N GLU A 22 10.33 4.03 1.19
CA GLU A 22 9.41 2.98 0.71
C GLU A 22 7.96 3.49 0.68
N ARG A 23 7.56 4.27 1.70
CA ARG A 23 6.23 4.89 1.74
C ARG A 23 6.05 5.93 0.65
N ALA A 24 7.07 6.77 0.39
CA ALA A 24 7.03 7.77 -0.66
C ALA A 24 6.96 7.13 -2.06
N GLU A 25 7.72 6.06 -2.29
CA GLU A 25 7.68 5.29 -3.53
C GLU A 25 6.31 4.66 -3.75
N TYR A 26 5.74 4.05 -2.71
CA TYR A 26 4.38 3.51 -2.76
C TYR A 26 3.34 4.60 -3.08
N GLN A 27 3.42 5.77 -2.43
CA GLN A 27 2.51 6.88 -2.70
C GLN A 27 2.62 7.42 -4.12
N ALA A 28 3.85 7.56 -4.63
CA ALA A 28 4.08 7.99 -6.01
C ALA A 28 3.50 6.98 -7.02
N TRP A 29 3.67 5.69 -6.75
CA TRP A 29 3.12 4.62 -7.57
C TRP A 29 1.58 4.62 -7.57
N VAL A 30 0.97 4.67 -6.38
CA VAL A 30 -0.50 4.73 -6.22
C VAL A 30 -1.06 5.94 -6.97
N THR A 31 -0.44 7.11 -6.79
CA THR A 31 -0.85 8.35 -7.46
C THR A 31 -0.78 8.19 -8.97
N GLY A 32 0.35 7.72 -9.50
CA GLY A 32 0.53 7.51 -10.93
C GLY A 32 -0.50 6.54 -11.52
N TYR A 33 -0.79 5.43 -10.83
CA TYR A 33 -1.80 4.47 -11.23
C TYR A 33 -3.18 5.13 -11.37
N TYR A 34 -3.64 5.83 -10.34
CA TYR A 34 -4.94 6.51 -10.37
C TYR A 34 -5.00 7.63 -11.41
N THR A 35 -3.92 8.39 -11.60
CA THR A 35 -3.84 9.42 -12.63
C THR A 35 -3.97 8.82 -14.02
N MET A 36 -3.28 7.72 -14.33
CA MET A 36 -3.39 7.05 -15.63
C MET A 36 -4.82 6.58 -15.92
N TYR A 37 -5.50 6.01 -14.94
CA TYR A 37 -6.89 5.62 -15.09
C TYR A 37 -7.83 6.81 -15.20
N SER A 38 -7.55 7.93 -14.52
CA SER A 38 -8.33 9.17 -14.70
C SER A 38 -8.29 9.66 -16.14
N VAL A 39 -7.12 9.58 -16.78
CA VAL A 39 -6.95 9.91 -18.19
C VAL A 39 -7.72 8.90 -19.04
N GLY A 40 -7.52 7.60 -18.81
CA GLY A 40 -8.18 6.54 -19.59
C GLY A 40 -9.70 6.61 -19.56
N VAL A 41 -10.31 6.90 -18.41
CA VAL A 41 -11.77 7.05 -18.26
C VAL A 41 -12.31 8.23 -19.06
N ASN A 42 -11.56 9.34 -19.14
CA ASN A 42 -11.97 10.51 -19.92
C ASN A 42 -11.94 10.26 -21.44
N PHE A 43 -11.05 9.38 -21.91
CA PHE A 43 -10.86 9.12 -23.35
C PHE A 43 -11.45 7.79 -23.85
N SER A 44 -11.94 6.93 -22.96
CA SER A 44 -12.49 5.63 -23.33
C SER A 44 -13.64 5.20 -22.42
N THR A 45 -14.77 4.84 -23.02
CA THR A 45 -15.92 4.27 -22.30
C THR A 45 -15.67 2.84 -21.81
N LYS A 46 -14.60 2.18 -22.27
CA LYS A 46 -14.22 0.83 -21.85
C LYS A 46 -13.42 0.80 -20.56
N ILE A 47 -12.69 1.88 -20.25
CA ILE A 47 -11.82 1.97 -19.08
C ILE A 47 -12.64 2.55 -17.93
N LYS A 48 -12.64 1.86 -16.78
CA LYS A 48 -13.34 2.30 -15.56
C LYS A 48 -12.32 2.72 -14.51
N TYR A 49 -12.68 3.70 -13.70
CA TYR A 49 -11.83 4.13 -12.60
C TYR A 49 -11.73 3.01 -11.53
N PRO A 50 -10.53 2.69 -11.03
CA PRO A 50 -10.36 1.67 -10.01
C PRO A 50 -11.12 2.04 -8.73
N LYS A 51 -11.78 1.06 -8.11
CA LYS A 51 -12.43 1.27 -6.80
C LYS A 51 -11.35 1.60 -5.75
N ASN A 52 -11.65 2.52 -4.84
CA ASN A 52 -10.73 2.86 -3.76
C ASN A 52 -10.60 1.65 -2.80
N PRO A 53 -9.41 1.04 -2.66
CA PRO A 53 -9.20 -0.13 -1.81
C PRO A 53 -9.38 0.17 -0.33
N MET A 54 -9.35 1.44 0.09
CA MET A 54 -9.58 1.87 1.47
C MET A 54 -11.06 2.15 1.77
N LYS A 55 -11.93 2.20 0.75
CA LYS A 55 -13.37 2.28 0.93
C LYS A 55 -13.93 0.86 0.88
N THR A 56 -13.82 0.14 1.99
CA THR A 56 -14.63 -1.05 2.22
C THR A 56 -16.10 -0.60 2.24
N GLU A 57 -16.96 -1.24 1.44
CA GLU A 57 -18.38 -0.87 1.32
C GLU A 57 -19.16 -1.07 2.64
N GLU A 58 -18.55 -1.78 3.61
CA GLU A 58 -19.06 -1.93 4.98
C GLU A 58 -17.97 -1.52 5.99
N PRO A 59 -18.25 -0.58 6.92
CA PRO A 59 -17.36 -0.34 8.04
C PRO A 59 -17.28 -1.62 8.88
N ILE A 60 -16.09 -2.19 8.97
CA ILE A 60 -15.81 -3.37 9.77
C ILE A 60 -15.78 -2.91 11.22
N ASP A 61 -16.66 -3.43 12.06
CA ASP A 61 -16.68 -3.15 13.49
C ASP A 61 -15.52 -3.89 14.18
N VAL A 62 -14.36 -3.24 14.17
CA VAL A 62 -13.09 -3.78 14.70
C VAL A 62 -13.16 -4.08 16.20
N GLU A 63 -14.04 -3.39 16.94
CA GLU A 63 -14.21 -3.61 18.38
C GLU A 63 -14.95 -4.91 18.69
N SER A 64 -15.68 -5.47 17.72
CA SER A 64 -16.41 -6.72 17.85
C SER A 64 -15.63 -7.98 17.43
N MET A 65 -14.43 -7.81 16.85
CA MET A 65 -13.63 -8.89 16.28
C MET A 65 -12.63 -9.49 17.28
N ASP A 66 -12.44 -10.81 17.21
CA ASP A 66 -11.37 -11.52 17.94
C ASP A 66 -9.99 -11.23 17.33
N GLU A 67 -8.91 -11.34 18.13
CA GLU A 67 -7.53 -11.10 17.67
C GLU A 67 -7.14 -11.96 16.47
N ASN A 68 -7.64 -13.20 16.41
CA ASN A 68 -7.37 -14.11 15.29
C ASN A 68 -8.06 -13.67 14.00
N GLU A 69 -9.32 -13.19 14.08
CA GLU A 69 -10.04 -12.69 12.90
C GLU A 69 -9.41 -11.41 12.35
N LEU A 70 -8.88 -10.58 13.25
CA LEU A 70 -8.17 -9.36 12.88
C LEU A 70 -6.86 -9.68 12.14
N ALA A 71 -6.09 -10.65 12.64
CA ALA A 71 -4.85 -11.11 12.01
C ALA A 71 -5.11 -11.71 10.62
N ASP A 72 -6.12 -12.56 10.50
CA ASP A 72 -6.54 -13.19 9.24
C ASP A 72 -6.94 -12.16 8.17
N ARG A 73 -7.69 -11.12 8.57
CA ARG A 73 -8.06 -10.03 7.65
C ARG A 73 -6.86 -9.19 7.26
N HIS A 74 -5.96 -8.91 8.19
CA HIS A 74 -4.75 -8.17 7.91
C HIS A 74 -3.88 -8.92 6.88
N GLU A 75 -3.71 -10.22 7.04
CA GLU A 75 -2.97 -11.07 6.10
C GLU A 75 -3.63 -11.10 4.71
N LYS A 76 -4.96 -11.25 4.64
CA LYS A 76 -5.70 -11.20 3.37
C LYS A 76 -5.54 -9.86 2.65
N MET A 77 -5.53 -8.75 3.39
CA MET A 77 -5.32 -7.42 2.82
C MET A 77 -3.90 -7.26 2.26
N LEU A 78 -2.89 -7.74 2.98
CA LEU A 78 -1.50 -7.75 2.51
C LEU A 78 -1.33 -8.57 1.23
N LEU A 79 -1.93 -9.77 1.17
CA LEU A 79 -1.93 -10.63 -0.03
C LEU A 79 -2.60 -9.94 -1.22
N GLN A 80 -3.69 -9.22 -0.99
CA GLN A 80 -4.40 -8.48 -2.04
C GLN A 80 -3.54 -7.34 -2.59
N LEU A 81 -2.81 -6.62 -1.74
CA LEU A 81 -1.87 -5.57 -2.15
C LEU A 81 -0.70 -6.14 -2.96
N ASP A 82 -0.15 -7.28 -2.57
CA ASP A 82 0.93 -7.96 -3.31
C ASP A 82 0.46 -8.43 -4.70
N LEU A 83 -0.76 -8.96 -4.79
CA LEU A 83 -1.39 -9.31 -6.08
C LEU A 83 -1.57 -8.10 -6.99
N MET A 84 -2.01 -6.95 -6.45
CA MET A 84 -2.13 -5.72 -7.21
C MET A 84 -0.77 -5.24 -7.74
N ALA A 85 0.27 -5.29 -6.91
CA ALA A 85 1.63 -4.94 -7.31
C ALA A 85 2.15 -5.86 -8.44
N LYS A 86 1.97 -7.18 -8.32
CA LYS A 86 2.36 -8.16 -9.35
C LYS A 86 1.63 -7.96 -10.68
N ASN A 87 0.32 -7.69 -10.63
CA ASN A 87 -0.47 -7.47 -11.84
C ASN A 87 -0.08 -6.19 -12.57
N ALA A 88 0.25 -5.12 -11.84
CA ALA A 88 0.75 -3.89 -12.43
C ALA A 88 2.14 -4.05 -13.07
N MET A 89 3.00 -4.88 -12.50
CA MET A 89 4.32 -5.19 -13.08
C MET A 89 4.21 -6.02 -14.37
N LYS A 90 3.23 -6.94 -14.45
CA LYS A 90 2.95 -7.69 -15.68
C LYS A 90 2.47 -6.81 -16.83
N GLY A 91 1.69 -5.76 -16.54
CA GLY A 91 1.22 -4.80 -17.55
C GLY A 91 2.32 -3.94 -18.18
N ARG A 92 3.56 -4.01 -17.68
CA ARG A 92 4.71 -3.21 -18.13
C ARG A 92 5.57 -3.91 -19.20
N GLN A 93 5.30 -5.18 -19.50
CA GLN A 93 6.02 -5.98 -20.50
C GLN A 93 5.25 -6.15 -21.84
N GLY A 94 4.10 -5.50 -21.99
CA GLY A 94 3.29 -5.51 -23.21
C GLY A 94 3.37 -4.20 -23.98
#